data_AF-A0A3D2XE36-F1
#
_entry.id   AF-A0A3D2XE36-F1
#
_cell.length_a   1.000
_cell.length_b   1.000
_cell.length_c   1.000
_cell.angle_alpha   90.00
_cell.angle_beta   90.00
_cell.angle_gamma   90.00
#
_symmetry.space_group_name_H-M   'P 1'
#
loop_
_entity.id
_entity.type
_entity.pdbx_description
1 polymer ?
#
loop_
_entity_poly.entity_id
_entity_poly.type
_entity_poly.pdbx_seq_one_letter_code
_entity_poly.pdbx_strand_id
1 'polypeptide(L)' 'MVRGIVDKSSHLEELNRDLKNQLLKLPTLDVQIDDESSPLFVATQRTAASLAKCFAGQQRKIAYPVLP' A
#
# COMPACT_ATOMS: atom_id res chain seq x y z
N MET A 1 9.21 -4.56 3.03
CA MET A 1 9.57 -3.89 1.76
C MET A 1 10.08 -2.47 1.97
N VAL A 2 9.28 -1.53 2.50
CA VAL A 2 9.70 -0.13 2.76
C VAL A 2 10.98 -0.05 3.59
N ARG A 3 11.03 -0.76 4.72
CA ARG A 3 12.21 -0.81 5.59
C ARG A 3 13.49 -1.23 4.85
N GLY A 4 13.40 -2.20 3.92
CA GLY A 4 14.56 -2.63 3.14
C GLY A 4 15.01 -1.63 2.05
N ILE A 5 14.14 -0.73 1.62
CA ILE A 5 14.51 0.41 0.75
C ILE A 5 15.25 1.46 1.58
N VAL A 6 14.71 1.73 2.78
CA VAL A 6 15.24 2.69 3.74
C VAL A 6 16.60 2.26 4.31
N ASP A 7 16.76 0.99 4.69
CA ASP A 7 18.01 0.46 5.28
C ASP A 7 19.19 0.51 4.29
N LYS A 8 18.91 0.59 2.97
CA LYS A 8 19.96 0.76 1.93
C LYS A 8 20.43 2.21 1.81
N SER A 9 19.63 3.18 2.22
CA SER A 9 20.02 4.58 2.31
C SER A 9 20.54 4.86 3.72
N SER A 10 21.86 4.98 3.86
CA SER A 10 22.53 5.19 5.16
C SER A 10 22.16 6.50 5.88
N HIS A 11 21.47 7.42 5.21
CA HIS A 11 21.02 8.70 5.76
C HIS A 11 19.56 8.96 5.36
N LEU A 12 18.65 8.92 6.35
CA LEU A 12 17.23 9.25 6.18
C LEU A 12 16.90 10.73 6.46
N GLU A 13 17.91 11.55 6.71
CA GLU A 13 17.69 12.98 6.99
C GLU A 13 17.04 13.69 5.80
N GLU A 14 17.31 13.23 4.57
CA GLU A 14 16.70 13.77 3.36
C GLU A 14 16.23 12.66 2.40
N LEU A 15 14.99 12.81 1.91
CA LEU A 15 14.44 11.97 0.86
C LEU A 15 15.02 12.37 -0.51
N ASN A 16 16.22 11.86 -0.82
CA ASN A 16 16.90 12.14 -2.08
C ASN A 16 16.16 11.54 -3.30
N ARG A 17 16.61 11.91 -4.51
CA ARG A 17 15.97 11.52 -5.77
C ARG A 17 15.85 10.00 -5.94
N ASP A 18 16.90 9.25 -5.62
CA ASP A 18 16.93 7.81 -5.82
C ASP A 18 16.00 7.08 -4.86
N LEU A 19 15.96 7.53 -3.59
CA LEU A 19 15.04 7.01 -2.59
C LEU A 19 13.58 7.29 -2.98
N LYS A 20 13.28 8.52 -3.45
CA LYS A 20 11.96 8.87 -4.02
C LYS A 20 11.57 7.94 -5.17
N ASN A 21 12.46 7.74 -6.12
CA ASN A 21 12.21 6.87 -7.27
C ASN A 21 11.90 5.42 -6.87
N GLN A 22 12.56 4.89 -5.84
CA GLN A 22 12.29 3.54 -5.35
C GLN A 22 10.95 3.45 -4.62
N LEU A 23 10.65 4.42 -3.75
CA LEU A 23 9.39 4.45 -2.99
C LEU A 23 8.18 4.66 -3.89
N LEU A 24 8.29 5.51 -4.92
CA LEU A 24 7.21 5.80 -5.87
C LEU A 24 6.80 4.60 -6.73
N LYS A 25 7.62 3.54 -6.78
CA LYS A 25 7.26 2.27 -7.44
C LYS A 25 6.42 1.35 -6.55
N LEU A 26 6.40 1.56 -5.24
CA LEU A 26 5.65 0.69 -4.32
C LEU A 26 4.15 0.64 -4.62
N PRO A 27 3.46 1.76 -4.95
CA PRO A 27 2.02 1.72 -5.25
C PRO A 27 1.67 0.92 -6.51
N THR A 28 2.64 0.64 -7.39
CA THR A 28 2.42 -0.15 -8.61
C THR A 28 2.64 -1.64 -8.41
N LEU A 29 2.99 -2.09 -7.20
CA LEU A 29 3.13 -3.51 -6.88
C LEU A 29 1.76 -4.17 -6.86
N ASP A 30 1.63 -5.32 -7.51
CA ASP A 30 0.40 -6.09 -7.48
C ASP A 30 0.18 -6.73 -6.10
N VAL A 31 -1.07 -6.66 -5.65
CA VAL A 31 -1.57 -7.24 -4.40
C VAL A 31 -2.94 -7.86 -4.64
N GLN A 32 -3.36 -8.77 -3.76
CA GLN A 32 -4.68 -9.40 -3.85
C GLN A 32 -5.65 -8.87 -2.80
N ILE A 33 -6.91 -8.67 -3.19
CA ILE A 33 -8.05 -8.50 -2.29
C ILE A 33 -9.19 -9.36 -2.85
N ASP A 34 -9.73 -10.27 -2.04
CA ASP A 34 -10.84 -11.15 -2.42
C ASP A 34 -10.55 -11.93 -3.72
N ASP A 35 -9.36 -12.56 -3.81
CA ASP A 35 -8.85 -13.30 -4.98
C ASP A 35 -8.64 -12.47 -6.27
N GLU A 36 -8.91 -11.18 -6.25
CA GLU A 36 -8.64 -10.25 -7.35
C GLU A 36 -7.29 -9.57 -7.18
N SER A 37 -6.45 -9.63 -8.22
CA SER A 37 -5.16 -8.93 -8.26
C SER A 37 -5.31 -7.52 -8.83
N SER A 38 -4.70 -6.54 -8.16
CA SER A 38 -4.63 -5.15 -8.64
C SER A 38 -3.40 -4.44 -8.06
N PRO A 39 -2.97 -3.30 -8.64
CA PRO A 39 -1.90 -2.50 -8.04
C PRO A 39 -2.26 -2.04 -6.62
N LEU A 40 -1.27 -1.95 -5.74
CA LEU A 40 -1.41 -1.53 -4.34
C LEU A 40 -2.13 -0.17 -4.21
N PHE A 41 -1.95 0.72 -5.18
CA PHE A 41 -2.66 2.00 -5.24
C PHE A 41 -4.19 1.85 -5.37
N VAL A 42 -4.67 0.87 -6.14
CA VAL A 42 -6.11 0.58 -6.26
C VAL A 42 -6.60 -0.13 -5.00
N ALA A 43 -5.81 -1.06 -4.49
CA ALA A 43 -6.16 -1.83 -3.30
C ALA A 43 -6.28 -0.97 -2.03
N THR A 44 -5.45 0.06 -1.89
CA THR A 44 -5.56 1.04 -0.78
C THR A 44 -6.85 1.86 -0.86
N GLN A 45 -7.31 2.22 -2.07
CA GLN A 45 -8.62 2.87 -2.24
C GLN A 45 -9.77 1.94 -1.85
N ARG A 46 -9.72 0.65 -2.26
CA ARG A 46 -10.69 -0.38 -1.82
C ARG A 46 -10.71 -0.53 -0.31
N THR A 47 -9.53 -0.53 0.32
CA THR A 47 -9.39 -0.57 1.79
C THR A 47 -10.10 0.62 2.43
N ALA A 48 -9.82 1.84 1.98
CA ALA A 48 -10.44 3.07 2.49
C ALA A 48 -11.97 3.07 2.32
N ALA A 49 -12.46 2.64 1.16
CA ALA A 49 -13.90 2.52 0.91
C ALA A 49 -14.57 1.49 1.85
N SER A 50 -13.94 0.34 2.07
CA SER A 50 -14.46 -0.68 2.99
C SER A 50 -14.46 -0.20 4.45
N LEU A 51 -13.44 0.58 4.85
CA LEU A 51 -13.39 1.21 6.16
C LEU A 51 -14.54 2.22 6.34
N ALA A 52 -14.78 3.07 5.34
CA ALA A 52 -15.91 4.01 5.36
C ALA A 52 -17.26 3.28 5.50
N LYS A 53 -17.45 2.17 4.76
CA LYS A 53 -18.64 1.30 4.90
C LYS A 53 -18.77 0.68 6.29
N CYS A 54 -17.64 0.34 6.94
CA CYS A 54 -17.66 -0.14 8.32
C CYS A 54 -18.13 0.92 9.30
N PHE A 55 -17.65 2.17 9.16
CA PHE A 55 -18.15 3.28 9.97
C PHE A 55 -19.62 3.61 9.72
N ALA A 56 -20.11 3.41 8.49
CA ALA A 56 -21.52 3.55 8.14
C ALA A 56 -22.40 2.37 8.59
N GLY A 57 -21.84 1.31 9.20
CA GLY A 57 -22.58 0.11 9.62
C GLY A 57 -23.03 -0.80 8.47
N GLN A 58 -22.57 -0.54 7.23
CA GLN A 58 -22.93 -1.30 6.03
C GLN A 58 -22.10 -2.59 5.86
N GLN A 59 -20.94 -2.64 6.49
CA GLN A 59 -19.98 -3.75 6.40
C GLN A 59 -19.34 -3.98 7.77
N ARG A 60 -18.94 -5.24 8.07
CA ARG A 60 -18.33 -5.61 9.36
C ARG A 60 -16.82 -5.85 9.31
N LYS A 61 -16.23 -5.94 8.12
CA LYS A 61 -14.81 -6.28 7.91
C LYS A 61 -14.19 -5.30 6.93
N ILE A 62 -12.95 -4.91 7.18
CA ILE A 62 -12.16 -4.10 6.24
C ILE A 62 -11.53 -5.05 5.22
N ALA A 63 -11.52 -4.67 3.95
CA ALA A 63 -10.83 -5.39 2.90
C ALA A 63 -9.37 -4.95 2.89
N TYR A 64 -8.45 -5.85 3.25
CA TYR A 64 -7.02 -5.57 3.30
C TYR A 64 -6.29 -6.24 2.14
N PRO A 65 -5.31 -5.56 1.52
CA PRO A 65 -4.45 -6.16 0.52
C PRO A 65 -3.53 -7.20 1.16
N VAL A 66 -3.35 -8.32 0.49
CA VAL A 66 -2.31 -9.31 0.79
C VAL A 66 -1.27 -9.31 -0.31
N LEU A 67 0.00 -9.45 0.09
CA LEU A 67 1.08 -9.75 -0.84
C LEU A 67 0.97 -11.25 -1.19
N PRO A 68 1.06 -11.61 -2.48
CA PRO A 68 1.15 -13.01 -2.88
C PRO A 68 2.46 -13.66 -2.38
#